data_AF-A0A969J794-F1
#
_entry.id   AF-A0A969J794-F1
#
_cell.length_a   1.000
_cell.length_b   1.000
_cell.length_c   1.000
_cell.angle_alpha   90.00
_cell.angle_beta   90.00
_cell.angle_gamma   90.00
#
_symmetry.space_group_name_H-M   'P 1'
#
loop_
_entity.id
_entity.type
_entity.pdbx_description
1 polymer ?
#
loop_
_entity_poly.entity_id
_entity_poly.type
_entity_poly.pdbx_seq_one_letter_code
_entity_poly.pdbx_strand_id
1 'polypeptide(L)'
;MNSNRALQTWIPRILVVNFILILAVDLFPFDYDFSTGWSWDEITQSFTSDTIQGLEGSTEVLMALLLYLPFGFCVAGWLYLKGFKPWGQLAIAGLICGLIALLGETLQEFSPSRHANFSDVLSSIVWATVGIIGFVGLRSPILRGALFLGQFLKRWLSAPQIIASFMGYFALVLIVSWTLQQSFLLSNWETDYPLIMGNERTADRPWQGQITELCFADQAIPQPELTPWIAPEGCPQVRDSLFTRYQFDQGSPYSDQQGNSPELIWSGATPVRTQPEQRGVMIDSQHWLTTAEPMANLSEQLRQTSQFTVGLTVATAQLNQDGPARMVSISNGPFERNLTLGQNNQDLILRLRTPITQENGLRPQFVIPGVFADQEFHRVVVAYDPQQMRVYLDTLDNFLNLQFTPANNLFMLFSSIAERPVNLTILPAKLYQGLYYLLVFIPLGFLAGLLAVQIPQSRLAYLVLIGVGLGIPALILQWLFFWGDAGTVGQHLSLSLGIGTLALGLTRLRLASGLKLGRTD
;
A
#
# COMPACT_ATOMS: atom_id res chain seq x y z
N MET A 1 -41.03 8.54 6.59
CA MET A 1 -40.06 9.64 6.80
C MET A 1 -40.09 10.50 5.54
N ASN A 2 -40.21 11.83 5.62
CA ASN A 2 -39.99 12.69 4.45
C ASN A 2 -38.60 12.36 3.88
N SER A 3 -38.53 11.97 2.61
CA SER A 3 -37.27 11.66 1.90
C SER A 3 -36.21 12.75 2.12
N ASN A 4 -36.65 14.01 2.19
CA ASN A 4 -35.81 15.16 2.51
C ASN A 4 -35.11 15.08 3.88
N ARG A 5 -35.76 14.55 4.94
CA ARG A 5 -35.14 14.44 6.28
C ARG A 5 -34.01 13.40 6.31
N ALA A 6 -34.18 12.31 5.56
CA ALA A 6 -33.12 11.31 5.41
C ALA A 6 -31.96 11.90 4.60
N LEU A 7 -32.24 12.56 3.47
CA LEU A 7 -31.22 13.22 2.67
C LEU A 7 -30.41 14.27 3.47
N GLN A 8 -31.08 15.10 4.27
CA GLN A 8 -30.44 16.08 5.16
C GLN A 8 -29.45 15.47 6.16
N THR A 9 -29.67 14.22 6.56
CA THR A 9 -28.81 13.55 7.55
C THR A 9 -27.60 12.88 6.87
N TRP A 10 -27.79 12.26 5.71
CA TRP A 10 -26.79 11.38 5.11
C TRP A 10 -25.90 12.06 4.09
N ILE A 11 -26.46 12.94 3.25
CA ILE A 11 -25.70 13.57 2.18
C ILE A 11 -24.46 14.31 2.70
N PRO A 12 -24.55 15.17 3.72
CA PRO A 12 -23.35 15.86 4.22
C PRO A 12 -22.28 14.90 4.75
N ARG A 13 -22.69 13.79 5.38
CA ARG A 13 -21.77 12.81 5.98
C ARG A 13 -21.05 11.99 4.90
N ILE A 14 -21.81 11.48 3.92
CA ILE A 14 -21.25 10.72 2.81
C ILE A 14 -20.37 11.63 1.95
N LEU A 15 -20.79 12.88 1.74
CA LEU A 15 -19.99 13.86 0.99
C LEU A 15 -18.63 14.10 1.64
N VAL A 16 -18.58 14.28 2.97
CA VAL A 16 -17.30 14.46 3.69
C VAL A 16 -16.43 13.20 3.61
N VAL A 17 -17.00 12.02 3.85
CA VAL A 17 -16.25 10.76 3.77
C VAL A 17 -15.71 10.53 2.36
N ASN A 18 -16.52 10.79 1.35
CA ASN A 18 -16.14 10.61 -0.04
C ASN A 18 -15.08 11.64 -0.48
N PHE A 19 -15.20 12.90 -0.06
CA PHE A 19 -14.17 13.91 -0.29
C PHE A 19 -12.83 13.50 0.33
N ILE A 20 -12.84 13.00 1.57
CA ILE A 20 -11.62 12.48 2.22
C ILE A 20 -11.06 11.29 1.45
N LEU A 21 -11.91 10.38 0.95
CA LEU A 21 -11.50 9.25 0.12
C LEU A 21 -10.84 9.69 -1.19
N ILE A 22 -11.41 10.68 -1.89
CA ILE A 22 -10.82 11.26 -3.09
C ILE A 22 -9.43 11.80 -2.78
N LEU A 23 -9.30 12.66 -1.76
CA LEU A 23 -7.99 13.19 -1.36
C LEU A 23 -7.02 12.09 -0.96
N ALA A 24 -7.49 11.04 -0.29
CA ALA A 24 -6.66 9.93 0.14
C ALA A 24 -6.11 9.11 -1.03
N VAL A 25 -6.92 8.87 -2.07
CA VAL A 25 -6.51 8.03 -3.20
C VAL A 25 -5.75 8.84 -4.26
N ASP A 26 -6.17 10.10 -4.47
CA ASP A 26 -5.57 10.94 -5.49
C ASP A 26 -4.25 11.57 -5.00
N LEU A 27 -4.11 11.84 -3.69
CA LEU A 27 -2.94 12.53 -3.16
C LEU A 27 -1.96 11.64 -2.39
N PHE A 28 -2.40 10.47 -1.90
CA PHE A 28 -1.50 9.54 -1.20
C PHE A 28 -1.25 8.30 -2.06
N PRO A 29 -0.05 7.69 -2.00
CA PRO A 29 1.04 7.88 -1.02
C PRO A 29 2.16 8.81 -1.50
N PHE A 30 1.85 9.87 -2.25
CA PHE A 30 2.86 10.72 -2.86
C PHE A 30 3.46 11.69 -1.85
N ASP A 31 4.79 11.85 -1.92
CA ASP A 31 5.49 12.95 -1.27
C ASP A 31 5.55 14.12 -2.26
N TYR A 32 5.30 15.31 -1.75
CA TYR A 32 5.21 16.52 -2.56
C TYR A 32 6.40 17.41 -2.27
N ASP A 33 7.16 17.73 -3.32
CA ASP A 33 8.24 18.71 -3.26
C ASP A 33 7.83 19.97 -4.03
N PHE A 34 7.63 21.06 -3.28
CA PHE A 34 7.31 22.38 -3.84
C PHE A 34 8.55 23.29 -3.93
N SER A 35 9.74 22.78 -3.62
CA SER A 35 10.97 23.57 -3.52
C SER A 35 11.71 23.73 -4.85
N THR A 36 11.43 22.89 -5.85
CA THR A 36 11.94 23.02 -7.21
C THR A 36 11.26 24.19 -7.92
N GLY A 37 12.03 24.97 -8.70
CA GLY A 37 11.49 26.09 -9.47
C GLY A 37 10.57 25.57 -10.57
N TRP A 38 9.26 25.72 -10.40
CA TRP A 38 8.24 25.24 -11.34
C TRP A 38 7.90 26.30 -12.39
N SER A 39 7.62 25.85 -13.62
CA SER A 39 7.06 26.69 -14.68
C SER A 39 5.66 26.24 -15.08
N TRP A 40 4.82 27.19 -15.48
CA TRP A 40 3.50 26.88 -16.04
C TRP A 40 3.60 26.07 -17.32
N ASP A 41 4.68 26.26 -18.09
CA ASP A 41 4.91 25.53 -19.34
C ASP A 41 5.15 24.03 -19.07
N GLU A 42 5.92 23.66 -18.04
CA GLU A 42 6.14 22.26 -17.64
C GLU A 42 4.83 21.58 -17.22
N ILE A 43 4.04 22.23 -16.35
CA ILE A 43 2.73 21.68 -15.91
C ILE A 43 1.81 21.51 -17.11
N THR A 44 1.72 22.49 -18.01
CA THR A 44 0.85 22.36 -19.19
C THR A 44 1.33 21.28 -20.15
N GLN A 45 2.65 21.09 -20.27
CA GLN A 45 3.22 20.04 -21.11
C GLN A 45 2.91 18.65 -20.58
N SER A 46 2.99 18.42 -19.25
CA SER A 46 2.68 17.12 -18.65
C SER A 46 1.25 16.65 -18.94
N PHE A 47 0.27 17.57 -18.90
CA PHE A 47 -1.12 17.27 -19.29
C PHE A 47 -1.29 16.94 -20.80
N THR A 48 -0.37 17.37 -21.66
CA THR A 48 -0.49 17.23 -23.13
C THR A 48 0.33 16.09 -23.73
N SER A 49 1.37 15.59 -23.05
CA SER A 49 2.25 14.54 -23.58
C SER A 49 1.60 13.16 -23.64
N ASP A 50 0.67 12.85 -22.72
CA ASP A 50 0.06 11.52 -22.58
C ASP A 50 -1.37 11.41 -23.14
N THR A 51 -1.89 12.46 -23.78
CA THR A 51 -3.27 12.49 -24.31
C THR A 51 -3.54 11.44 -25.40
N ILE A 52 -2.50 10.75 -25.90
CA ILE A 52 -2.59 9.78 -27.00
C ILE A 52 -2.62 8.31 -26.51
N GLN A 53 -2.31 8.01 -25.24
CA GLN A 53 -2.32 6.63 -24.70
C GLN A 53 -3.36 6.37 -23.57
N GLY A 54 -3.98 7.41 -23.02
CA GLY A 54 -4.75 7.39 -21.76
C GLY A 54 -6.15 6.75 -21.73
N LEU A 55 -6.41 5.66 -22.46
CA LEU A 55 -7.63 4.85 -22.29
C LEU A 55 -7.35 3.36 -22.02
N GLU A 56 -6.11 2.99 -21.76
CA GLU A 56 -5.70 1.58 -21.65
C GLU A 56 -5.75 1.03 -20.20
N GLY A 57 -5.76 1.90 -19.20
CA GLY A 57 -5.92 1.52 -17.79
C GLY A 57 -7.37 1.25 -17.38
N SER A 58 -7.86 0.02 -17.55
CA SER A 58 -9.21 -0.38 -17.06
C SER A 58 -9.45 -0.11 -15.55
N THR A 59 -8.37 0.12 -14.80
CA THR A 59 -8.31 0.28 -13.35
C THR A 59 -8.43 1.73 -12.91
N GLU A 60 -7.83 2.68 -13.62
CA GLU A 60 -7.99 4.13 -13.41
C GLU A 60 -9.43 4.57 -13.65
N VAL A 61 -10.05 4.02 -14.70
CA VAL A 61 -11.49 4.19 -14.98
C VAL A 61 -12.34 3.65 -13.82
N LEU A 62 -11.97 2.52 -13.22
CA LEU A 62 -12.68 1.93 -12.09
C LEU A 62 -12.51 2.75 -10.80
N MET A 63 -11.33 3.30 -10.55
CA MET A 63 -11.09 4.19 -9.40
C MET A 63 -11.91 5.47 -9.50
N ALA A 64 -11.87 6.12 -10.68
CA ALA A 64 -12.68 7.30 -10.94
C ALA A 64 -14.18 7.00 -10.79
N LEU A 65 -14.65 5.82 -11.23
CA LEU A 65 -16.02 5.36 -11.00
C LEU A 65 -16.34 5.24 -9.50
N LEU A 66 -15.48 4.60 -8.72
CA LEU A 66 -15.72 4.36 -7.29
C LEU A 66 -15.69 5.64 -6.44
N LEU A 67 -14.86 6.60 -6.83
CA LEU A 67 -14.67 7.85 -6.09
C LEU A 67 -15.66 8.93 -6.54
N TYR A 68 -15.63 9.28 -7.83
CA TYR A 68 -16.27 10.47 -8.33
C TYR A 68 -17.78 10.29 -8.60
N LEU A 69 -18.26 9.09 -8.95
CA LEU A 69 -19.70 8.83 -9.09
C LEU A 69 -20.47 9.10 -7.77
N PRO A 70 -20.13 8.48 -6.63
CA PRO A 70 -20.81 8.77 -5.37
C PRO A 70 -20.58 10.21 -4.90
N PHE A 71 -19.43 10.81 -5.20
CA PHE A 71 -19.17 12.23 -4.90
C PHE A 71 -20.15 13.14 -5.66
N GLY A 72 -20.23 13.00 -6.98
CA GLY A 72 -21.14 13.77 -7.83
C GLY A 72 -22.60 13.62 -7.41
N PHE A 73 -23.02 12.40 -7.05
CA PHE A 73 -24.36 12.14 -6.49
C PHE A 73 -24.61 12.94 -5.21
N CYS A 74 -23.63 12.98 -4.29
CA CYS A 74 -23.76 13.69 -3.01
C CYS A 74 -23.71 15.21 -3.16
N VAL A 75 -22.85 15.75 -4.03
CA VAL A 75 -22.79 17.21 -4.30
C VAL A 75 -24.11 17.68 -4.89
N ALA A 76 -24.64 16.98 -5.90
CA ALA A 76 -25.95 17.29 -6.49
C ALA A 76 -27.07 17.28 -5.44
N GLY A 77 -27.06 16.29 -4.56
CA GLY A 77 -28.05 16.21 -3.50
C GLY A 77 -27.88 17.23 -2.38
N TRP A 78 -26.65 17.69 -2.10
CA TRP A 78 -26.41 18.80 -1.18
C TRP A 78 -26.97 20.11 -1.74
N LEU A 79 -26.74 20.36 -3.03
CA LEU A 79 -27.31 21.51 -3.74
C LEU A 79 -28.85 21.46 -3.79
N TYR A 80 -29.43 20.27 -4.00
CA TYR A 80 -30.87 20.09 -3.91
C TYR A 80 -31.42 20.47 -2.52
N LEU A 81 -30.75 20.09 -1.44
CA LEU A 81 -31.14 20.46 -0.08
C LEU A 81 -31.04 21.97 0.19
N LYS A 82 -30.20 22.68 -0.57
CA LYS A 82 -30.09 24.15 -0.57
C LYS A 82 -31.09 24.84 -1.50
N GLY A 83 -31.94 24.09 -2.21
CA GLY A 83 -33.00 24.63 -3.05
C GLY A 83 -32.63 24.87 -4.52
N PHE A 84 -31.46 24.40 -4.98
CA PHE A 84 -31.05 24.57 -6.38
C PHE A 84 -31.92 23.73 -7.34
N LYS A 85 -32.26 24.32 -8.49
CA LYS A 85 -32.95 23.62 -9.59
C LYS A 85 -32.04 22.57 -10.25
N PRO A 86 -32.59 21.55 -10.94
CA PRO A 86 -31.82 20.50 -11.62
C PRO A 86 -30.64 21.00 -12.47
N TRP A 87 -30.86 22.00 -13.32
CA TRP A 87 -29.79 22.60 -14.14
C TRP A 87 -28.69 23.27 -13.31
N GLY A 88 -29.08 23.93 -12.21
CA GLY A 88 -28.13 24.51 -11.27
C GLY A 88 -27.33 23.45 -10.50
N GLN A 89 -27.95 22.31 -10.19
CA GLN A 89 -27.25 21.15 -9.63
C GLN A 89 -26.23 20.61 -10.63
N LEU A 90 -26.62 20.44 -11.91
CA LEU A 90 -25.72 19.93 -12.95
C LEU A 90 -24.51 20.84 -13.17
N ALA A 91 -24.74 22.15 -13.34
CA ALA A 91 -23.68 23.12 -13.58
C ALA A 91 -22.73 23.27 -12.38
N ILE A 92 -23.26 23.49 -11.18
CA ILE A 92 -22.44 23.76 -10.00
C ILE A 92 -21.76 22.48 -9.49
N ALA A 93 -22.46 21.33 -9.48
CA ALA A 93 -21.84 20.08 -9.08
C ALA A 93 -20.76 19.65 -10.09
N GLY A 94 -21.02 19.81 -11.40
CA GLY A 94 -20.03 19.55 -12.43
C GLY A 94 -18.77 20.41 -12.26
N LEU A 95 -18.96 21.72 -11.99
CA LEU A 95 -17.85 22.64 -11.70
C LEU A 95 -17.06 22.20 -10.46
N ILE A 96 -17.74 21.89 -9.34
CA ILE A 96 -17.08 21.45 -8.10
C ILE A 96 -16.28 20.16 -8.33
N CYS A 97 -16.87 19.17 -8.98
CA CYS A 97 -16.20 17.89 -9.23
C CYS A 97 -15.02 18.04 -10.19
N GLY A 98 -15.17 18.84 -11.25
CA GLY A 98 -14.09 19.12 -12.20
C GLY A 98 -12.94 19.89 -11.57
N LEU A 99 -13.22 20.87 -10.70
CA LEU A 99 -12.17 21.59 -9.97
C LEU A 99 -11.42 20.69 -8.99
N ILE A 100 -12.11 19.76 -8.31
CA ILE A 100 -11.46 18.81 -7.41
C ILE A 100 -10.58 17.83 -8.18
N ALA A 101 -11.08 17.27 -9.29
CA ALA A 101 -10.29 16.38 -10.14
C ALA A 101 -9.05 17.08 -10.71
N LEU A 102 -9.23 18.30 -11.22
CA LEU A 102 -8.11 19.10 -11.73
C LEU A 102 -7.11 19.45 -10.64
N LEU A 103 -7.58 19.81 -9.43
CA LEU A 103 -6.71 20.10 -8.29
C LEU A 103 -5.91 18.86 -7.90
N GLY A 104 -6.55 17.68 -7.84
CA GLY A 104 -5.88 16.42 -7.53
C GLY A 104 -4.73 16.12 -8.47
N GLU A 105 -4.99 16.13 -9.78
CA GLU A 105 -3.98 15.88 -10.81
C GLU A 105 -2.91 16.97 -10.86
N THR A 106 -3.27 18.24 -10.71
CA THR A 106 -2.27 19.34 -10.64
C THR A 106 -1.35 19.18 -9.43
N LEU A 107 -1.89 18.76 -8.28
CA LEU A 107 -1.07 18.51 -7.09
C LEU A 107 -0.10 17.35 -7.32
N GLN A 108 -0.53 16.29 -8.02
CA GLN A 108 0.33 15.14 -8.32
C GLN A 108 1.56 15.49 -9.15
N GLU A 109 1.55 16.56 -9.96
CA GLU A 109 2.75 17.04 -10.69
C GLU A 109 3.90 17.43 -9.75
N PHE A 110 3.60 17.82 -8.52
CA PHE A 110 4.61 18.13 -7.51
C PHE A 110 5.16 16.87 -6.80
N SER A 111 4.74 15.68 -7.23
CA SER A 111 5.32 14.42 -6.80
C SER A 111 6.48 14.05 -7.72
N PRO A 112 7.71 13.84 -7.22
CA PRO A 112 8.83 13.37 -8.03
C PRO A 112 8.59 12.01 -8.71
N SER A 113 7.53 11.32 -8.29
CA SER A 113 7.20 9.95 -8.65
C SER A 113 5.97 9.81 -9.54
N ARG A 114 5.31 10.93 -9.91
CA ARG A 114 4.11 10.92 -10.76
C ARG A 114 3.96 12.23 -11.54
N HIS A 115 3.36 12.13 -12.73
CA HIS A 115 2.94 13.28 -13.52
C HIS A 115 1.41 13.36 -13.59
N ALA A 116 0.91 14.57 -13.78
CA ALA A 116 -0.51 14.83 -13.96
C ALA A 116 -1.01 14.26 -15.29
N ASN A 117 -2.18 13.62 -15.27
CA ASN A 117 -2.75 13.05 -16.48
C ASN A 117 -4.14 13.62 -16.82
N PHE A 118 -4.27 14.16 -18.03
CA PHE A 118 -5.55 14.71 -18.50
C PHE A 118 -6.65 13.65 -18.62
N SER A 119 -6.32 12.40 -18.97
CA SER A 119 -7.34 11.34 -19.05
C SER A 119 -7.97 11.03 -17.69
N ASP A 120 -7.21 11.15 -16.61
CA ASP A 120 -7.69 10.92 -15.23
C ASP A 120 -8.67 12.01 -14.80
N VAL A 121 -8.37 13.28 -15.15
CA VAL A 121 -9.30 14.40 -14.95
C VAL A 121 -10.60 14.15 -15.72
N LEU A 122 -10.50 13.76 -17.00
CA LEU A 122 -11.66 13.52 -17.85
C LEU A 122 -12.52 12.36 -17.34
N SER A 123 -11.90 11.24 -16.95
CA SER A 123 -12.58 10.07 -16.37
C SER A 123 -13.34 10.45 -15.10
N SER A 124 -12.69 11.21 -14.21
CA SER A 124 -13.29 11.72 -12.96
C SER A 124 -14.51 12.60 -13.23
N ILE A 125 -14.42 13.51 -14.22
CA ILE A 125 -15.54 14.36 -14.65
C ILE A 125 -16.68 13.51 -15.22
N VAL A 126 -16.40 12.52 -16.05
CA VAL A 126 -17.41 11.63 -16.64
C VAL A 126 -18.18 10.91 -15.54
N TRP A 127 -17.49 10.26 -14.60
CA TRP A 127 -18.14 9.51 -13.53
C TRP A 127 -18.86 10.39 -12.51
N ALA A 128 -18.31 11.56 -12.17
CA ALA A 128 -19.03 12.57 -11.39
C ALA A 128 -20.34 12.99 -12.07
N THR A 129 -20.31 13.21 -13.38
CA THR A 129 -21.49 13.58 -14.19
C THR A 129 -22.54 12.47 -14.17
N VAL A 130 -22.13 11.20 -14.31
CA VAL A 130 -23.03 10.05 -14.14
C VAL A 130 -23.69 10.05 -12.76
N GLY A 131 -22.92 10.32 -11.70
CA GLY A 131 -23.43 10.45 -10.33
C GLY A 131 -24.46 11.58 -10.16
N ILE A 132 -24.17 12.75 -10.71
CA ILE A 132 -25.04 13.94 -10.71
C ILE A 132 -26.36 13.63 -11.43
N ILE A 133 -26.29 13.06 -12.64
CA ILE A 133 -27.46 12.65 -13.42
C ILE A 133 -28.26 11.59 -12.65
N GLY A 134 -27.58 10.64 -12.01
CA GLY A 134 -28.20 9.65 -11.14
C GLY A 134 -29.00 10.29 -10.00
N PHE A 135 -28.48 11.34 -9.36
CA PHE A 135 -29.26 12.07 -8.35
C PHE A 135 -30.43 12.85 -8.97
N VAL A 136 -30.17 13.65 -10.01
CA VAL A 136 -31.18 14.54 -10.61
C VAL A 136 -32.34 13.74 -11.22
N GLY A 137 -32.04 12.69 -11.99
CA GLY A 137 -33.01 11.87 -12.71
C GLY A 137 -33.56 10.67 -11.92
N LEU A 138 -32.74 10.04 -11.06
CA LEU A 138 -33.06 8.75 -10.43
C LEU A 138 -33.12 8.78 -8.89
N ARG A 139 -33.05 9.96 -8.23
CA ARG A 139 -33.16 10.05 -6.75
C ARG A 139 -34.36 9.32 -6.16
N SER A 140 -35.51 9.39 -6.82
CA SER A 140 -36.77 8.85 -6.29
C SER A 140 -36.85 7.32 -6.39
N PRO A 141 -36.42 6.66 -7.48
CA PRO A 141 -36.26 5.20 -7.51
C PRO A 141 -35.08 4.69 -6.68
N ILE A 142 -33.94 5.39 -6.60
CA ILE A 142 -32.75 4.92 -5.84
C ILE A 142 -33.01 4.91 -4.32
N LEU A 143 -33.54 6.00 -3.75
CA LEU A 143 -33.85 6.08 -2.32
C LEU A 143 -34.98 5.13 -1.92
N ARG A 144 -35.99 4.97 -2.79
CA ARG A 144 -37.03 3.96 -2.61
C ARG A 144 -36.46 2.56 -2.77
N GLY A 145 -35.53 2.33 -3.69
CA GLY A 145 -34.84 1.07 -3.92
C GLY A 145 -34.00 0.62 -2.72
N ALA A 146 -33.24 1.51 -2.08
CA ALA A 146 -32.46 1.16 -0.89
C ALA A 146 -33.34 0.83 0.33
N LEU A 147 -34.42 1.58 0.53
CA LEU A 147 -35.41 1.30 1.59
C LEU A 147 -36.25 0.05 1.26
N PHE A 148 -36.61 -0.15 0.00
CA PHE A 148 -37.28 -1.33 -0.52
C PHE A 148 -36.39 -2.56 -0.37
N LEU A 149 -35.10 -2.49 -0.72
CA LEU A 149 -34.15 -3.58 -0.54
C LEU A 149 -34.06 -3.98 0.94
N GLY A 150 -33.98 -3.03 1.87
CA GLY A 150 -34.01 -3.34 3.30
C GLY A 150 -35.33 -3.99 3.79
N GLN A 151 -36.49 -3.55 3.28
CA GLN A 151 -37.79 -4.12 3.62
C GLN A 151 -38.08 -5.45 2.90
N PHE A 152 -37.62 -5.59 1.67
CA PHE A 152 -37.69 -6.76 0.81
C PHE A 152 -36.79 -7.87 1.36
N LEU A 153 -35.52 -7.56 1.65
CA LEU A 153 -34.60 -8.47 2.33
C LEU A 153 -35.17 -8.91 3.68
N LYS A 154 -35.78 -8.03 4.47
CA LYS A 154 -36.46 -8.45 5.72
C LYS A 154 -37.65 -9.39 5.46
N ARG A 155 -38.39 -9.18 4.37
CA ARG A 155 -39.59 -9.96 4.03
C ARG A 155 -39.25 -11.31 3.41
N TRP A 156 -38.06 -11.45 2.82
CA TRP A 156 -37.60 -12.64 2.10
C TRP A 156 -36.47 -13.40 2.82
N LEU A 157 -35.73 -12.76 3.73
CA LEU A 157 -34.67 -13.40 4.51
C LEU A 157 -35.13 -13.73 5.94
N SER A 158 -35.28 -15.02 6.17
CA SER A 158 -35.41 -15.60 7.51
C SER A 158 -34.12 -15.41 8.33
N ALA A 159 -34.22 -15.49 9.66
CA ALA A 159 -33.06 -15.39 10.56
C ALA A 159 -31.92 -16.37 10.19
N PRO A 160 -32.17 -17.65 9.82
CA PRO A 160 -31.12 -18.55 9.33
C PRO A 160 -30.39 -18.04 8.09
N GLN A 161 -31.10 -17.42 7.13
CA GLN A 161 -30.47 -16.88 5.92
C GLN A 161 -29.62 -15.63 6.21
N ILE A 162 -30.03 -14.81 7.17
CA ILE A 162 -29.21 -13.67 7.63
C ILE A 162 -27.95 -14.16 8.32
N ILE A 163 -28.06 -15.17 9.19
CA ILE A 163 -26.91 -15.82 9.85
C ILE A 163 -25.97 -16.43 8.80
N ALA A 164 -26.52 -17.15 7.81
CA ALA A 164 -25.72 -17.71 6.72
C ALA A 164 -25.02 -16.63 5.89
N SER A 165 -25.70 -15.51 5.60
CA SER A 165 -25.11 -14.37 4.89
C SER A 165 -24.01 -13.69 5.71
N PHE A 166 -24.22 -13.57 7.03
CA PHE A 166 -23.23 -13.05 7.97
C PHE A 166 -21.98 -13.94 7.99
N MET A 167 -22.16 -15.25 8.15
CA MET A 167 -21.06 -16.21 8.15
C MET A 167 -20.34 -16.24 6.81
N GLY A 168 -21.09 -16.23 5.69
CA GLY A 168 -20.53 -16.23 4.35
C GLY A 168 -19.73 -14.96 4.04
N TYR A 169 -20.26 -13.78 4.43
CA TYR A 169 -19.52 -12.52 4.28
C TYR A 169 -18.27 -12.48 5.15
N PHE A 170 -18.36 -12.92 6.41
CA PHE A 170 -17.20 -12.98 7.28
C PHE A 170 -16.15 -13.99 6.78
N ALA A 171 -16.56 -15.15 6.29
CA ALA A 171 -15.68 -16.11 5.66
C ALA A 171 -14.98 -15.53 4.41
N LEU A 172 -15.71 -14.79 3.58
CA LEU A 172 -15.12 -14.06 2.45
C LEU A 172 -14.07 -13.05 2.93
N VAL A 173 -14.36 -12.27 3.97
CA VAL A 173 -13.39 -11.35 4.57
C VAL A 173 -12.14 -12.09 5.04
N LEU A 174 -12.28 -13.25 5.71
CA LEU A 174 -11.14 -14.05 6.13
C LEU A 174 -10.32 -14.56 4.95
N ILE A 175 -10.97 -15.06 3.90
CA ILE A 175 -10.28 -15.54 2.69
C ILE A 175 -9.52 -14.40 2.02
N VAL A 176 -10.17 -13.25 1.78
CA VAL A 176 -9.53 -12.08 1.18
C VAL A 176 -8.36 -11.60 2.03
N SER A 177 -8.54 -11.52 3.35
CA SER A 177 -7.48 -11.06 4.25
C SER A 177 -6.31 -12.01 4.30
N TRP A 178 -6.58 -13.31 4.31
CA TRP A 178 -5.56 -14.34 4.23
C TRP A 178 -4.78 -14.21 2.92
N THR A 179 -5.46 -14.14 1.77
CA THR A 179 -4.81 -13.96 0.47
C THR A 179 -3.93 -12.71 0.43
N LEU A 180 -4.43 -11.58 0.93
CA LEU A 180 -3.66 -10.33 1.03
C LEU A 180 -2.44 -10.46 1.95
N GLN A 181 -2.51 -11.28 3.00
CA GLN A 181 -1.35 -11.56 3.86
C GLN A 181 -0.30 -12.42 3.14
N GLN A 182 -0.74 -13.39 2.33
CA GLN A 182 0.16 -14.24 1.55
C GLN A 182 0.85 -13.48 0.41
N SER A 183 0.33 -12.30 0.03
CA SER A 183 0.86 -11.48 -1.06
C SER A 183 2.27 -10.96 -0.85
N PHE A 184 2.77 -10.94 0.39
CA PHE A 184 4.12 -10.52 0.76
C PHE A 184 5.00 -11.70 1.22
N LEU A 185 4.62 -12.94 0.91
CA LEU A 185 5.57 -14.04 1.02
C LEU A 185 6.64 -13.93 -0.08
N LEU A 186 7.80 -14.54 0.18
CA LEU A 186 8.87 -14.66 -0.82
C LEU A 186 8.70 -15.93 -1.67
N SER A 187 7.49 -16.50 -1.70
CA SER A 187 7.18 -17.81 -2.27
C SER A 187 7.44 -17.92 -3.78
N ASN A 188 7.49 -16.78 -4.48
CA ASN A 188 7.82 -16.70 -5.90
C ASN A 188 9.29 -16.32 -6.15
N TRP A 189 10.21 -16.49 -5.21
CA TRP A 189 11.64 -16.26 -5.46
C TRP A 189 12.27 -17.36 -6.32
N GLU A 190 13.07 -16.93 -7.31
CA GLU A 190 13.80 -17.83 -8.19
C GLU A 190 15.18 -18.16 -7.64
N THR A 191 15.64 -19.39 -7.86
CA THR A 191 16.92 -19.88 -7.34
C THR A 191 18.06 -19.82 -8.36
N ASP A 192 17.76 -19.46 -9.62
CA ASP A 192 18.72 -19.40 -10.72
C ASP A 192 19.31 -17.99 -10.94
N TYR A 193 18.98 -17.02 -10.07
CA TYR A 193 19.47 -15.64 -10.19
C TYR A 193 20.84 -15.47 -9.52
N PRO A 194 21.85 -14.91 -10.23
CA PRO A 194 23.11 -14.52 -9.61
C PRO A 194 22.95 -13.27 -8.73
N LEU A 195 23.91 -13.05 -7.84
CA LEU A 195 24.11 -11.79 -7.16
C LEU A 195 25.02 -10.90 -8.00
N ILE A 196 24.54 -9.69 -8.30
CA ILE A 196 25.25 -8.66 -9.06
C ILE A 196 25.41 -7.45 -8.15
N MET A 197 26.62 -6.92 -8.07
CA MET A 197 26.94 -5.75 -7.26
C MET A 197 27.56 -4.68 -8.15
N GLY A 198 26.88 -3.54 -8.21
CA GLY A 198 27.36 -2.37 -8.92
C GLY A 198 26.86 -2.13 -10.33
N ASN A 199 26.08 -3.07 -10.89
CA ASN A 199 25.51 -2.95 -12.22
C ASN A 199 24.34 -3.93 -12.42
N GLU A 200 23.87 -4.05 -13.65
CA GLU A 200 23.04 -5.15 -14.14
C GLU A 200 23.86 -6.16 -14.93
N ARG A 201 23.26 -7.33 -15.18
CA ARG A 201 23.74 -8.30 -16.16
C ARG A 201 24.01 -7.71 -17.54
N THR A 202 23.21 -6.71 -17.96
CA THR A 202 23.34 -5.98 -19.23
C THR A 202 24.34 -4.83 -19.20
N ALA A 203 24.95 -4.54 -18.06
CA ALA A 203 25.92 -3.47 -17.82
C ALA A 203 25.39 -2.02 -18.04
N ASP A 204 24.08 -1.83 -18.20
CA ASP A 204 23.44 -0.56 -18.58
C ASP A 204 22.83 0.22 -17.40
N ARG A 205 22.93 -0.30 -16.17
CA ARG A 205 22.47 0.39 -14.95
C ARG A 205 23.57 0.45 -13.89
N PRO A 206 24.73 1.04 -14.24
CA PRO A 206 25.88 1.08 -13.35
C PRO A 206 25.57 1.95 -12.13
N TRP A 207 26.09 1.53 -10.99
CA TRP A 207 26.20 2.37 -9.81
C TRP A 207 27.65 2.79 -9.62
N GLN A 208 27.88 4.00 -9.13
CA GLN A 208 29.22 4.54 -8.87
C GLN A 208 29.39 4.82 -7.39
N GLY A 209 30.36 4.15 -6.76
CA GLY A 209 30.63 4.32 -5.34
C GLY A 209 31.50 3.22 -4.75
N GLN A 210 31.50 3.15 -3.42
CA GLN A 210 32.28 2.19 -2.63
C GLN A 210 31.36 1.25 -1.85
N ILE A 211 31.72 -0.03 -1.80
CA ILE A 211 31.05 -1.05 -0.99
C ILE A 211 32.08 -1.76 -0.14
N THR A 212 31.87 -1.83 1.17
CA THR A 212 32.86 -2.45 2.09
C THR A 212 32.41 -3.80 2.64
N GLU A 213 31.10 -4.01 2.77
CA GLU A 213 30.52 -5.24 3.29
C GLU A 213 29.11 -5.45 2.73
N LEU A 214 28.77 -6.72 2.46
CA LEU A 214 27.42 -7.18 2.19
C LEU A 214 27.16 -8.47 2.98
N CYS A 215 26.04 -8.55 3.68
CA CYS A 215 25.65 -9.76 4.41
C CYS A 215 24.15 -10.02 4.33
N PHE A 216 23.79 -11.30 4.45
CA PHE A 216 22.41 -11.77 4.51
C PHE A 216 22.23 -12.67 5.72
N ALA A 217 21.14 -12.47 6.46
CA ALA A 217 20.60 -13.42 7.41
C ALA A 217 19.26 -13.96 6.91
N ASP A 218 18.95 -15.19 7.28
CA ASP A 218 17.75 -15.92 6.85
C ASP A 218 16.51 -15.67 7.73
N GLN A 219 16.63 -14.72 8.66
CA GLN A 219 15.58 -14.30 9.58
C GLN A 219 15.47 -12.77 9.63
N ALA A 220 14.28 -12.29 9.98
CA ALA A 220 14.04 -10.89 10.30
C ALA A 220 14.51 -10.61 11.73
N ILE A 221 15.69 -9.99 11.89
CA ILE A 221 16.26 -9.74 13.21
C ILE A 221 15.42 -8.67 13.93
N PRO A 222 14.97 -8.92 15.18
CA PRO A 222 14.20 -7.94 15.93
C PRO A 222 15.09 -6.78 16.40
N GLN A 223 14.51 -5.57 16.53
CA GLN A 223 15.23 -4.33 16.86
C GLN A 223 16.19 -4.42 18.07
N PRO A 224 15.84 -5.09 19.20
CA PRO A 224 16.76 -5.21 20.33
C PRO A 224 18.08 -5.93 20.00
N GLU A 225 18.07 -6.76 18.96
CA GLU A 225 19.22 -7.57 18.52
C GLU A 225 19.88 -7.03 17.25
N LEU A 226 19.35 -5.93 16.69
CA LEU A 226 19.91 -5.28 15.50
C LEU A 226 21.07 -4.32 15.81
N THR A 227 21.28 -3.92 17.06
CA THR A 227 22.40 -3.01 17.45
C THR A 227 23.74 -3.41 16.84
N PRO A 228 24.15 -4.70 16.87
CA PRO A 228 25.43 -5.10 16.30
C PRO A 228 25.45 -5.09 14.77
N TRP A 229 24.28 -5.21 14.11
CA TRP A 229 24.16 -5.14 12.65
C TRP A 229 24.28 -3.73 12.09
N ILE A 230 23.96 -2.72 12.90
CA ILE A 230 24.11 -1.29 12.58
C ILE A 230 25.54 -0.79 12.82
N ALA A 231 26.31 -1.47 13.66
CA ALA A 231 27.68 -1.06 13.96
C ALA A 231 28.60 -1.18 12.73
N PRO A 232 29.62 -0.31 12.58
CA PRO A 232 30.56 -0.33 11.45
C PRO A 232 31.36 -1.62 11.26
N GLU A 233 31.51 -2.44 12.32
CA GLU A 233 32.24 -3.71 12.30
C GLU A 233 31.39 -4.92 11.83
N GLY A 234 30.09 -4.73 11.61
CA GLY A 234 29.26 -5.52 10.68
C GLY A 234 28.82 -6.95 11.07
N CYS A 235 27.53 -7.24 10.87
CA CYS A 235 26.87 -8.56 10.75
C CYS A 235 27.40 -9.73 11.62
N PRO A 236 27.32 -9.66 12.96
CA PRO A 236 27.68 -10.80 13.79
C PRO A 236 26.62 -11.91 13.71
N GLN A 237 27.03 -13.11 14.14
CA GLN A 237 26.11 -14.22 14.33
C GLN A 237 25.05 -13.82 15.36
N VAL A 238 23.78 -13.79 14.94
CA VAL A 238 22.62 -13.56 15.81
C VAL A 238 21.67 -14.73 15.59
N ARG A 239 21.36 -15.48 16.66
CA ARG A 239 20.43 -16.64 16.61
C ARG A 239 20.73 -17.66 15.50
N ASP A 240 22.01 -17.84 15.17
CA ASP A 240 22.46 -18.70 14.06
C ASP A 240 21.81 -18.36 12.70
N SER A 241 21.45 -17.09 12.48
CA SER A 241 20.73 -16.64 11.28
C SER A 241 21.61 -16.08 10.16
N LEU A 242 22.86 -15.70 10.44
CA LEU A 242 23.76 -15.17 9.41
C LEU A 242 24.05 -16.27 8.38
N PHE A 243 23.70 -16.01 7.13
CA PHE A 243 23.75 -16.99 6.05
C PHE A 243 24.89 -16.72 5.08
N THR A 244 25.11 -15.44 4.72
CA THR A 244 26.14 -14.99 3.77
C THR A 244 26.85 -13.77 4.32
N ARG A 245 28.17 -13.69 4.20
CA ARG A 245 28.95 -12.48 4.49
C ARG A 245 30.12 -12.32 3.53
N TYR A 246 30.10 -11.23 2.76
CA TYR A 246 31.21 -10.78 1.93
C TYR A 246 31.89 -9.56 2.56
N GLN A 247 33.20 -9.63 2.73
CA GLN A 247 34.05 -8.50 3.10
C GLN A 247 34.95 -8.14 1.91
N PHE A 248 35.04 -6.86 1.61
CA PHE A 248 35.72 -6.34 0.42
C PHE A 248 37.10 -5.73 0.72
N ASP A 249 37.75 -6.21 1.78
CA ASP A 249 39.11 -5.85 2.20
C ASP A 249 40.19 -6.78 1.60
N GLN A 250 39.82 -8.03 1.33
CA GLN A 250 40.63 -9.04 0.66
C GLN A 250 40.62 -8.85 -0.87
N GLY A 251 41.54 -9.47 -1.61
CA GLY A 251 41.55 -9.37 -3.08
C GLY A 251 40.54 -10.33 -3.72
N SER A 252 40.01 -9.97 -4.90
CA SER A 252 39.15 -10.86 -5.71
C SER A 252 39.85 -12.19 -6.07
N PRO A 253 39.14 -13.34 -6.08
CA PRO A 253 37.71 -13.53 -5.84
C PRO A 253 37.31 -13.30 -4.37
N TYR A 254 36.11 -12.75 -4.15
CA TYR A 254 35.59 -12.50 -2.80
C TYR A 254 34.72 -13.68 -2.39
N SER A 255 35.25 -14.53 -1.50
CA SER A 255 34.54 -15.70 -0.98
C SER A 255 33.58 -15.30 0.15
N ASP A 256 32.46 -16.03 0.25
CA ASP A 256 31.55 -15.94 1.40
C ASP A 256 32.23 -16.53 2.66
N GLN A 257 32.27 -15.76 3.74
CA GLN A 257 32.87 -16.20 5.01
C GLN A 257 32.07 -17.30 5.71
N GLN A 258 30.78 -17.45 5.39
CA GLN A 258 29.95 -18.54 5.89
C GLN A 258 30.04 -19.81 5.03
N GLY A 259 30.57 -19.70 3.80
CA GLY A 259 30.70 -20.83 2.87
C GLY A 259 29.38 -21.34 2.30
N ASN A 260 28.28 -20.59 2.40
CA ASN A 260 26.95 -21.01 1.94
C ASN A 260 26.60 -20.45 0.54
N SER A 261 27.33 -19.43 0.09
CA SER A 261 27.08 -18.72 -1.18
C SER A 261 28.29 -18.74 -2.12
N PRO A 262 28.10 -18.65 -3.45
CA PRO A 262 29.20 -18.63 -4.42
C PRO A 262 30.11 -17.40 -4.26
N GLU A 263 31.32 -17.48 -4.83
CA GLU A 263 32.26 -16.36 -4.82
C GLU A 263 31.83 -15.23 -5.77
N LEU A 264 32.09 -13.98 -5.36
CA LEU A 264 31.93 -12.80 -6.20
C LEU A 264 33.22 -12.55 -7.01
N ILE A 265 33.07 -12.37 -8.32
CA ILE A 265 34.16 -12.13 -9.26
C ILE A 265 33.90 -10.88 -10.10
N TRP A 266 34.96 -10.21 -10.55
CA TRP A 266 34.85 -9.10 -11.49
C TRP A 266 34.30 -9.58 -12.83
N SER A 267 33.23 -8.94 -13.29
CA SER A 267 32.59 -9.22 -14.59
C SER A 267 32.97 -8.22 -15.68
N GLY A 268 33.35 -7.00 -15.28
CA GLY A 268 33.89 -5.97 -16.18
C GLY A 268 35.43 -6.04 -16.26
N ALA A 269 36.07 -4.88 -16.33
CA ALA A 269 37.51 -4.78 -16.17
C ALA A 269 37.92 -5.18 -14.74
N THR A 270 39.09 -5.81 -14.60
CA THR A 270 39.69 -6.06 -13.28
C THR A 270 40.38 -4.78 -12.82
N PRO A 271 40.02 -4.22 -11.65
CA PRO A 271 40.63 -3.00 -11.18
C PRO A 271 42.11 -3.22 -10.86
N VAL A 272 42.95 -2.29 -11.31
CA VAL A 272 44.34 -2.21 -10.84
C VAL A 272 44.29 -1.54 -9.47
N ARG A 273 44.62 -2.28 -8.41
CA ARG A 273 44.64 -1.73 -7.04
C ARG A 273 45.78 -0.71 -6.92
N THR A 274 45.49 0.55 -7.19
CA THR A 274 46.50 1.63 -7.20
C THR A 274 46.75 2.24 -5.82
N GLN A 275 45.89 1.97 -4.82
CA GLN A 275 46.02 2.52 -3.46
C GLN A 275 45.78 1.45 -2.38
N PRO A 276 46.73 1.23 -1.46
CA PRO A 276 46.58 0.31 -0.32
C PRO A 276 45.52 0.71 0.71
N GLU A 277 45.07 1.98 0.71
CA GLU A 277 44.23 2.58 1.75
C GLU A 277 42.74 2.68 1.37
N GLN A 278 42.32 2.22 0.19
CA GLN A 278 40.90 2.24 -0.19
C GLN A 278 40.11 1.23 0.65
N ARG A 279 39.11 1.73 1.37
CA ARG A 279 38.17 0.90 2.16
C ARG A 279 37.15 0.28 1.23
N GLY A 280 37.15 -1.06 1.12
CA GLY A 280 36.21 -1.79 0.27
C GLY A 280 36.59 -1.79 -1.21
N VAL A 281 35.59 -2.06 -2.05
CA VAL A 281 35.72 -2.04 -3.52
C VAL A 281 35.12 -0.79 -4.13
N MET A 282 35.86 -0.16 -5.04
CA MET A 282 35.32 0.84 -5.96
C MET A 282 34.54 0.14 -7.06
N ILE A 283 33.31 0.59 -7.27
CA ILE A 283 32.39 0.11 -8.29
C ILE A 283 32.08 1.26 -9.25
N ASP A 284 32.05 0.96 -10.55
CA ASP A 284 31.64 1.89 -11.60
C ASP A 284 31.12 1.14 -12.85
N SER A 285 30.88 1.86 -13.94
CA SER A 285 30.41 1.29 -15.22
C SER A 285 31.32 0.23 -15.85
N GLN A 286 32.61 0.23 -15.51
CA GLN A 286 33.62 -0.71 -16.02
C GLN A 286 33.95 -1.79 -14.99
N HIS A 287 33.70 -1.57 -13.70
CA HIS A 287 34.09 -2.45 -12.61
C HIS A 287 32.87 -2.83 -11.77
N TRP A 288 32.31 -4.03 -12.00
CA TRP A 288 31.23 -4.59 -11.18
C TRP A 288 31.48 -6.07 -10.88
N LEU A 289 30.85 -6.56 -9.80
CA LEU A 289 30.99 -7.93 -9.32
C LEU A 289 29.74 -8.75 -9.63
N THR A 290 29.92 -10.01 -9.97
CA THR A 290 28.84 -10.99 -10.13
C THR A 290 29.26 -12.31 -9.50
N THR A 291 28.32 -13.07 -8.96
CA THR A 291 28.61 -14.44 -8.53
C THR A 291 28.85 -15.35 -9.73
N ALA A 292 29.83 -16.26 -9.61
CA ALA A 292 30.12 -17.22 -10.67
C ALA A 292 28.94 -18.18 -10.94
N GLU A 293 28.10 -18.41 -9.93
CA GLU A 293 26.91 -19.25 -9.97
C GLU A 293 25.71 -18.52 -9.36
N PRO A 294 24.47 -18.99 -9.61
CA PRO A 294 23.27 -18.48 -8.95
C PRO A 294 23.33 -18.54 -7.41
N MET A 295 22.63 -17.63 -6.74
CA MET A 295 22.46 -17.63 -5.28
C MET A 295 21.45 -18.68 -4.80
N ALA A 296 21.51 -19.90 -5.33
CA ALA A 296 20.46 -20.91 -5.16
C ALA A 296 20.16 -21.24 -3.70
N ASN A 297 21.20 -21.48 -2.88
CA ASN A 297 21.03 -21.82 -1.46
C ASN A 297 20.38 -20.68 -0.67
N LEU A 298 20.84 -19.44 -0.87
CA LEU A 298 20.27 -18.28 -0.20
C LEU A 298 18.82 -18.06 -0.65
N SER A 299 18.57 -18.00 -1.97
CA SER A 299 17.22 -17.79 -2.50
C SER A 299 16.24 -18.88 -2.04
N GLU A 300 16.67 -20.15 -1.98
CA GLU A 300 15.85 -21.25 -1.46
C GLU A 300 15.51 -21.04 0.02
N GLN A 301 16.52 -20.72 0.85
CA GLN A 301 16.33 -20.50 2.28
C GLN A 301 15.38 -19.33 2.53
N LEU A 302 15.60 -18.19 1.86
CA LEU A 302 14.76 -16.99 2.02
C LEU A 302 13.33 -17.22 1.49
N ARG A 303 13.17 -18.03 0.43
CA ARG A 303 11.85 -18.45 -0.06
C ARG A 303 11.09 -19.27 0.99
N GLN A 304 11.77 -20.18 1.67
CA GLN A 304 11.18 -21.06 2.69
C GLN A 304 10.82 -20.30 3.97
N THR A 305 11.69 -19.41 4.45
CA THR A 305 11.44 -18.64 5.68
C THR A 305 10.53 -17.43 5.43
N SER A 306 10.50 -16.93 4.18
CA SER A 306 9.90 -15.64 3.81
C SER A 306 10.37 -14.47 4.68
N GLN A 307 11.60 -14.58 5.19
CA GLN A 307 12.21 -13.60 6.09
C GLN A 307 13.67 -13.43 5.73
N PHE A 308 14.19 -12.22 5.90
CA PHE A 308 15.64 -11.98 5.80
C PHE A 308 16.04 -10.71 6.54
N THR A 309 17.34 -10.58 6.79
CA THR A 309 17.96 -9.29 7.09
C THR A 309 19.16 -9.10 6.17
N VAL A 310 19.21 -8.00 5.41
CA VAL A 310 20.38 -7.65 4.60
C VAL A 310 21.08 -6.43 5.20
N GLY A 311 22.39 -6.53 5.32
CA GLY A 311 23.25 -5.43 5.78
C GLY A 311 24.21 -5.02 4.65
N LEU A 312 24.33 -3.72 4.43
CA LEU A 312 25.13 -3.13 3.36
C LEU A 312 25.81 -1.86 3.87
N THR A 313 27.13 -1.76 3.68
CA THR A 313 27.89 -0.52 3.94
C THR A 313 28.35 0.07 2.62
N VAL A 314 27.84 1.26 2.29
CA VAL A 314 27.99 1.92 0.98
C VAL A 314 28.35 3.39 1.14
N ALA A 315 29.15 3.92 0.22
CA ALA A 315 29.31 5.36 0.02
C ALA A 315 29.13 5.69 -1.46
N THR A 316 28.23 6.62 -1.78
CA THR A 316 28.01 7.01 -3.17
C THR A 316 29.14 7.91 -3.67
N ALA A 317 29.58 7.74 -4.92
CA ALA A 317 30.53 8.67 -5.54
C ALA A 317 29.82 9.89 -6.16
N GLN A 318 28.50 9.80 -6.41
CA GLN A 318 27.72 10.83 -7.07
C GLN A 318 26.31 10.89 -6.47
N LEU A 319 25.86 12.09 -6.11
CA LEU A 319 24.54 12.31 -5.51
C LEU A 319 23.38 12.15 -6.50
N ASN A 320 23.66 12.35 -7.80
CA ASN A 320 22.65 12.33 -8.87
C ASN A 320 22.90 11.14 -9.80
N GLN A 321 22.51 9.93 -9.37
CA GLN A 321 22.54 8.72 -10.21
C GLN A 321 21.12 8.32 -10.62
N ASP A 322 20.93 7.83 -11.85
CA ASP A 322 19.58 7.62 -12.44
C ASP A 322 19.32 6.16 -12.90
N GLY A 323 18.03 5.82 -13.02
CA GLY A 323 17.49 4.48 -12.81
C GLY A 323 17.57 4.14 -11.33
N PRO A 324 17.02 3.05 -10.79
CA PRO A 324 17.74 2.49 -9.68
C PRO A 324 19.10 2.01 -10.23
N ALA A 325 20.12 2.84 -10.09
CA ALA A 325 21.52 2.48 -10.28
C ALA A 325 21.82 1.37 -9.28
N ARG A 326 22.21 0.18 -9.77
CA ARG A 326 22.14 -1.04 -8.97
C ARG A 326 23.35 -1.19 -8.07
N MET A 327 23.16 -1.01 -6.76
CA MET A 327 24.21 -1.29 -5.78
C MET A 327 24.34 -2.79 -5.57
N VAL A 328 23.23 -3.46 -5.27
CA VAL A 328 23.15 -4.91 -5.00
C VAL A 328 21.86 -5.45 -5.60
N SER A 329 21.94 -6.52 -6.39
CA SER A 329 20.79 -7.12 -7.05
C SER A 329 20.93 -8.64 -7.11
N ILE A 330 19.89 -9.38 -6.71
CA ILE A 330 19.74 -10.81 -7.04
C ILE A 330 18.79 -10.87 -8.23
N SER A 331 19.34 -10.87 -9.44
CA SER A 331 18.58 -10.69 -10.68
C SER A 331 19.17 -11.43 -11.87
N ASN A 332 18.32 -11.79 -12.83
CA ASN A 332 18.76 -12.34 -14.10
C ASN A 332 18.78 -11.31 -15.23
N GLY A 333 18.27 -10.11 -15.00
CA GLY A 333 18.22 -9.06 -16.00
C GLY A 333 17.36 -7.88 -15.57
N PRO A 334 17.13 -6.93 -16.51
CA PRO A 334 16.48 -5.67 -16.20
C PRO A 334 14.99 -5.75 -15.84
N PHE A 335 14.34 -6.90 -16.05
CA PHE A 335 12.90 -7.07 -15.83
C PHE A 335 12.56 -8.17 -14.82
N GLU A 336 13.56 -8.84 -14.26
CA GLU A 336 13.35 -9.98 -13.37
C GLU A 336 14.41 -10.03 -12.26
N ARG A 337 13.93 -10.05 -11.01
CA ARG A 337 14.77 -9.99 -9.81
C ARG A 337 14.06 -10.56 -8.60
N ASN A 338 14.81 -11.03 -7.63
CA ASN A 338 14.30 -11.31 -6.29
C ASN A 338 14.40 -10.05 -5.41
N LEU A 339 15.53 -9.35 -5.50
CA LEU A 339 15.86 -8.20 -4.65
C LEU A 339 16.76 -7.23 -5.43
N THR A 340 16.52 -5.93 -5.31
CA THR A 340 17.48 -4.88 -5.67
C THR A 340 17.51 -3.80 -4.60
N LEU A 341 18.71 -3.45 -4.14
CA LEU A 341 19.03 -2.17 -3.50
C LEU A 341 19.74 -1.30 -4.54
N GLY A 342 19.18 -0.14 -4.84
CA GLY A 342 19.73 0.79 -5.80
C GLY A 342 19.59 2.23 -5.37
N GLN A 343 20.27 3.13 -6.06
CA GLN A 343 20.19 4.56 -5.85
C GLN A 343 19.43 5.21 -7.00
N ASN A 344 18.49 6.10 -6.70
CA ASN A 344 17.90 7.00 -7.68
C ASN A 344 17.94 8.42 -7.08
N ASN A 345 18.69 9.31 -7.71
CA ASN A 345 19.13 10.58 -7.13
C ASN A 345 19.68 10.35 -5.71
N GLN A 346 19.15 11.04 -4.71
CA GLN A 346 19.59 10.94 -3.31
C GLN A 346 18.90 9.81 -2.55
N ASP A 347 18.01 9.05 -3.21
CA ASP A 347 17.13 8.10 -2.56
C ASP A 347 17.61 6.66 -2.74
N LEU A 348 17.40 5.87 -1.70
CA LEU A 348 17.55 4.42 -1.77
C LEU A 348 16.25 3.81 -2.31
N ILE A 349 16.38 3.07 -3.39
CA ILE A 349 15.30 2.30 -4.02
C ILE A 349 15.45 0.84 -3.66
N LEU A 350 14.41 0.27 -3.07
CA LEU A 350 14.29 -1.15 -2.80
C LEU A 350 13.21 -1.76 -3.71
N ARG A 351 13.62 -2.73 -4.51
CA ARG A 351 12.70 -3.60 -5.26
C ARG A 351 12.75 -4.99 -4.67
N LEU A 352 11.59 -5.53 -4.34
CA LEU A 352 11.45 -6.83 -3.70
C LEU A 352 10.38 -7.61 -4.46
N ARG A 353 10.71 -8.81 -4.95
CA ARG A 353 9.73 -9.70 -5.59
C ARG A 353 8.89 -10.42 -4.56
N THR A 354 7.60 -10.31 -4.73
CA THR A 354 6.54 -10.99 -3.99
C THR A 354 5.39 -11.29 -4.96
N PRO A 355 4.40 -12.10 -4.58
CA PRO A 355 3.22 -12.32 -5.41
C PRO A 355 2.49 -11.04 -5.85
N ILE A 356 2.56 -9.95 -5.07
CA ILE A 356 1.92 -8.67 -5.44
C ILE A 356 2.84 -7.73 -6.23
N THR A 357 4.15 -7.73 -5.98
CA THR A 357 5.10 -6.85 -6.69
C THR A 357 5.60 -7.39 -8.03
N GLN A 358 5.23 -8.64 -8.34
CA GLN A 358 5.55 -9.37 -9.57
C GLN A 358 7.05 -9.63 -9.76
N GLU A 359 7.38 -10.22 -10.91
CA GLU A 359 8.72 -10.72 -11.28
C GLU A 359 9.83 -9.68 -11.17
N ASN A 360 9.51 -8.40 -11.37
CA ASN A 360 10.47 -7.31 -11.36
C ASN A 360 10.55 -6.55 -10.01
N GLY A 361 9.66 -6.84 -9.06
CA GLY A 361 9.57 -6.09 -7.80
C GLY A 361 9.29 -4.58 -7.98
N LEU A 362 8.72 -4.18 -9.12
CA LEU A 362 8.51 -2.77 -9.51
C LEU A 362 7.16 -2.22 -9.01
N ARG A 363 6.19 -3.09 -8.72
CA ARG A 363 4.77 -2.70 -8.59
C ARG A 363 4.19 -3.04 -7.20
N PRO A 364 4.43 -2.25 -6.15
CA PRO A 364 5.26 -1.05 -6.10
C PRO A 364 6.75 -1.35 -5.80
N GLN A 365 7.62 -0.41 -6.18
CA GLN A 365 8.95 -0.27 -5.59
C GLN A 365 8.87 0.60 -4.33
N PHE A 366 9.81 0.40 -3.40
CA PHE A 366 9.88 1.11 -2.13
C PHE A 366 10.97 2.18 -2.17
N VAL A 367 10.66 3.40 -1.73
CA VAL A 367 11.58 4.56 -1.78
C VAL A 367 11.90 5.05 -0.37
N ILE A 368 13.18 5.11 -0.05
CA ILE A 368 13.72 5.64 1.21
C ILE A 368 14.47 6.94 0.87
N PRO A 369 13.91 8.12 1.19
CA PRO A 369 14.45 9.37 0.73
C PRO A 369 15.73 9.78 1.46
N GLY A 370 16.64 10.45 0.74
CA GLY A 370 17.78 11.15 1.32
C GLY A 370 18.87 10.27 1.95
N VAL A 371 18.92 8.98 1.63
CA VAL A 371 20.01 8.07 2.08
C VAL A 371 21.37 8.50 1.53
N PHE A 372 21.37 9.08 0.33
CA PHE A 372 22.57 9.51 -0.38
C PHE A 372 22.59 11.04 -0.55
N ALA A 373 22.22 11.76 0.52
CA ALA A 373 22.28 13.22 0.56
C ALA A 373 23.72 13.75 0.65
N ASP A 374 24.67 12.90 1.04
CA ASP A 374 26.10 13.15 1.06
C ASP A 374 26.88 11.94 0.47
N GLN A 375 28.22 12.01 0.48
CA GLN A 375 29.12 10.99 -0.07
C GLN A 375 29.81 10.16 1.02
N GLU A 376 29.36 10.25 2.27
CA GLU A 376 29.92 9.50 3.38
C GLU A 376 29.48 8.04 3.33
N PHE A 377 30.11 7.22 4.17
CA PHE A 377 29.68 5.83 4.34
C PHE A 377 28.40 5.75 5.16
N HIS A 378 27.37 5.15 4.57
CA HIS A 378 26.14 4.80 5.24
C HIS A 378 26.02 3.30 5.45
N ARG A 379 25.50 2.93 6.62
CA ARG A 379 25.10 1.56 6.97
C ARG A 379 23.61 1.41 6.78
N VAL A 380 23.22 0.66 5.76
CA VAL A 380 21.83 0.32 5.47
C VAL A 380 21.56 -1.10 5.95
N VAL A 381 20.54 -1.27 6.80
CA VAL A 381 20.06 -2.59 7.21
C VAL A 381 18.58 -2.72 6.93
N VAL A 382 18.20 -3.71 6.12
CA VAL A 382 16.81 -4.01 5.79
C VAL A 382 16.43 -5.34 6.43
N ALA A 383 15.53 -5.31 7.42
CA ALA A 383 14.94 -6.49 8.04
C ALA A 383 13.52 -6.68 7.52
N TYR A 384 13.24 -7.85 6.95
CA TYR A 384 11.98 -8.16 6.27
C TYR A 384 11.33 -9.42 6.81
N ASP A 385 10.05 -9.33 7.12
CA ASP A 385 9.15 -10.45 7.31
C ASP A 385 7.81 -10.20 6.57
N PRO A 386 6.91 -11.20 6.44
CA PRO A 386 5.65 -11.03 5.70
C PRO A 386 4.65 -10.07 6.35
N GLN A 387 4.91 -9.56 7.55
CA GLN A 387 4.10 -8.59 8.28
C GLN A 387 4.70 -7.18 8.24
N GLN A 388 6.01 -7.05 8.06
CA GLN A 388 6.68 -5.76 8.02
C GLN A 388 8.05 -5.75 7.36
N MET A 389 8.47 -4.58 6.91
CA MET A 389 9.82 -4.26 6.47
C MET A 389 10.35 -3.07 7.25
N ARG A 390 11.52 -3.23 7.87
CA ARG A 390 12.20 -2.16 8.59
C ARG A 390 13.54 -1.85 7.92
N VAL A 391 13.75 -0.57 7.63
CA VAL A 391 14.99 -0.07 7.03
C VAL A 391 15.65 0.87 8.02
N TYR A 392 16.86 0.55 8.46
CA TYR A 392 17.66 1.34 9.39
C TYR A 392 18.83 1.99 8.65
N LEU A 393 19.13 3.23 9.03
CA LEU A 393 20.18 4.05 8.43
C LEU A 393 21.11 4.58 9.53
N ASP A 394 22.35 4.07 9.56
CA ASP A 394 23.46 4.46 10.46
C ASP A 394 23.24 4.27 11.97
N THR A 395 21.99 4.37 12.44
CA THR A 395 21.59 4.32 13.84
C THR A 395 20.29 3.51 13.97
N LEU A 396 20.00 3.02 15.17
CA LEU A 396 18.74 2.32 15.46
C LEU A 396 17.53 3.25 15.58
N ASP A 397 17.77 4.54 15.81
CA ASP A 397 16.72 5.55 15.99
C ASP A 397 16.26 6.12 14.64
N ASN A 398 17.12 6.10 13.62
CA ASN A 398 16.78 6.48 12.26
C ASN A 398 16.33 5.25 11.46
N PHE A 399 15.04 4.94 11.53
CA PHE A 399 14.46 3.82 10.78
C PHE A 399 13.08 4.13 10.20
N LEU A 400 12.79 3.47 9.08
CA LEU A 400 11.47 3.42 8.47
C LEU A 400 10.86 2.05 8.71
N ASN A 401 9.56 2.01 9.01
CA ASN A 401 8.81 0.78 9.20
C ASN A 401 7.58 0.74 8.31
N LEU A 402 7.49 -0.30 7.48
CA LEU A 402 6.33 -0.60 6.66
C LEU A 402 5.63 -1.81 7.22
N GLN A 403 4.33 -1.68 7.47
CA GLN A 403 3.51 -2.81 7.88
C GLN A 403 2.71 -3.36 6.69
N PHE A 404 2.85 -4.65 6.45
CA PHE A 404 2.11 -5.44 5.48
C PHE A 404 0.86 -6.07 6.13
N THR A 405 -0.04 -5.23 6.64
CA THR A 405 -1.35 -5.68 7.13
C THR A 405 -2.32 -5.85 5.95
N PRO A 406 -3.38 -6.68 6.03
CA PRO A 406 -4.33 -6.82 4.95
C PRO A 406 -5.03 -5.51 4.56
N ALA A 407 -5.19 -4.58 5.50
CA ALA A 407 -5.67 -3.24 5.20
C ALA A 407 -4.71 -2.46 4.29
N ASN A 408 -3.42 -2.45 4.62
CA ASN A 408 -2.40 -1.78 3.82
C ASN A 408 -2.19 -2.53 2.49
N ASN A 409 -2.18 -3.86 2.50
CA ASN A 409 -1.97 -4.70 1.33
C ASN A 409 -3.11 -4.57 0.33
N LEU A 410 -4.36 -4.41 0.80
CA LEU A 410 -5.49 -4.10 -0.07
C LEU A 410 -5.26 -2.77 -0.82
N PHE A 411 -4.68 -1.78 -0.16
CA PHE A 411 -4.35 -0.51 -0.81
C PHE A 411 -3.11 -0.61 -1.71
N MET A 412 -2.09 -1.37 -1.30
CA MET A 412 -0.93 -1.64 -2.14
C MET A 412 -1.30 -2.44 -3.40
N LEU A 413 -2.39 -3.20 -3.37
CA LEU A 413 -2.96 -3.79 -4.58
C LEU A 413 -3.37 -2.68 -5.56
N PHE A 414 -4.00 -1.60 -5.09
CA PHE A 414 -4.33 -0.45 -5.94
C PHE A 414 -3.08 0.26 -6.46
N SER A 415 -2.04 0.46 -5.64
CA SER A 415 -0.79 1.07 -6.11
C SER A 415 -0.03 0.18 -7.10
N SER A 416 0.00 -1.13 -6.86
CA SER A 416 0.57 -2.14 -7.78
C SER A 416 -0.16 -2.15 -9.12
N ILE A 417 -1.49 -2.15 -9.07
CA ILE A 417 -2.37 -2.10 -10.24
C ILE A 417 -2.20 -0.79 -11.02
N ALA A 418 -1.97 0.33 -10.32
CA ALA A 418 -1.77 1.65 -10.92
C ALA A 418 -0.29 1.96 -11.21
N GLU A 419 0.62 1.00 -11.02
CA GLU A 419 2.07 1.14 -11.25
C GLU A 419 2.76 2.28 -10.48
N ARG A 420 2.20 2.67 -9.32
CA ARG A 420 2.69 3.79 -8.51
C ARG A 420 3.75 3.33 -7.50
N PRO A 421 4.92 3.99 -7.40
CA PRO A 421 5.88 3.71 -6.33
C PRO A 421 5.28 4.08 -4.97
N VAL A 422 5.74 3.40 -3.91
CA VAL A 422 5.29 3.66 -2.54
C VAL A 422 6.41 4.33 -1.79
N ASN A 423 6.19 5.58 -1.38
CA ASN A 423 7.08 6.29 -0.48
C ASN A 423 6.80 5.89 0.97
N LEU A 424 7.85 5.63 1.72
CA LEU A 424 7.80 4.96 3.03
C LEU A 424 7.67 5.93 4.20
N THR A 425 7.81 7.23 3.95
CA THR A 425 7.83 8.29 4.96
C THR A 425 6.50 8.42 5.70
N ILE A 426 5.35 8.31 5.02
CA ILE A 426 4.02 8.29 5.65
C ILE A 426 3.02 7.51 4.78
N LEU A 427 2.98 6.18 4.90
CA LEU A 427 1.73 5.48 4.60
C LEU A 427 0.69 5.96 5.62
N PRO A 428 -0.49 6.47 5.24
CA PRO A 428 -1.56 6.73 6.18
C PRO A 428 -2.18 5.39 6.59
N ALA A 429 -1.38 4.51 7.21
CA ALA A 429 -1.73 3.16 7.61
C ALA A 429 -3.02 3.16 8.45
N LYS A 430 -3.20 4.21 9.28
CA LYS A 430 -4.42 4.43 10.06
C LYS A 430 -5.66 4.70 9.20
N LEU A 431 -5.52 5.41 8.08
CA LEU A 431 -6.61 5.67 7.15
C LEU A 431 -7.01 4.40 6.40
N TYR A 432 -6.05 3.68 5.81
CA TYR A 432 -6.35 2.42 5.11
C TYR A 432 -6.92 1.37 6.04
N GLN A 433 -6.39 1.29 7.26
CA GLN A 433 -6.97 0.49 8.32
C GLN A 433 -8.41 0.90 8.66
N GLY A 434 -8.68 2.20 8.77
CA GLY A 434 -10.03 2.72 8.98
C GLY A 434 -10.99 2.32 7.85
N LEU A 435 -10.58 2.52 6.59
CA LEU A 435 -11.37 2.16 5.41
C LEU A 435 -11.64 0.66 5.33
N TYR A 436 -10.62 -0.15 5.58
CA TYR A 436 -10.74 -1.59 5.66
C TYR A 436 -11.72 -2.02 6.76
N TYR A 437 -11.65 -1.43 7.95
CA TYR A 437 -12.62 -1.72 9.02
C TYR A 437 -14.04 -1.24 8.70
N LEU A 438 -14.21 -0.13 7.98
CA LEU A 438 -15.53 0.28 7.48
C LEU A 438 -16.07 -0.77 6.51
N LEU A 439 -15.24 -1.25 5.58
CA LEU A 439 -15.61 -2.28 4.61
C LEU A 439 -16.05 -3.57 5.30
N VAL A 440 -15.36 -3.99 6.37
CA VAL A 440 -15.70 -5.21 7.11
C VAL A 440 -16.89 -5.03 8.06
N PHE A 441 -16.86 -4.02 8.94
CA PHE A 441 -17.77 -3.95 10.08
C PHE A 441 -19.10 -3.26 9.77
N ILE A 442 -19.20 -2.46 8.69
CA ILE A 442 -20.51 -1.92 8.25
C ILE A 442 -21.44 -3.05 7.77
N PRO A 443 -21.04 -3.95 6.85
CA PRO A 443 -21.91 -5.05 6.41
C PRO A 443 -22.24 -6.03 7.55
N LEU A 444 -21.26 -6.38 8.38
CA LEU A 444 -21.50 -7.24 9.56
C LEU A 444 -22.49 -6.58 10.54
N GLY A 445 -22.31 -5.29 10.83
CA GLY A 445 -23.22 -4.52 11.67
C GLY A 445 -24.63 -4.40 11.06
N PHE A 446 -24.73 -4.22 9.74
CA PHE A 446 -26.02 -4.22 9.03
C PHE A 446 -26.75 -5.56 9.14
N LEU A 447 -26.07 -6.68 8.90
CA LEU A 447 -26.62 -8.03 9.03
C LEU A 447 -27.02 -8.34 10.48
N ALA A 448 -26.19 -7.97 11.45
CA ALA A 448 -26.52 -8.06 12.87
C ALA A 448 -27.74 -7.20 13.23
N GLY A 449 -27.87 -6.02 12.60
CA GLY A 449 -29.02 -5.12 12.78
C GLY A 449 -30.32 -5.68 12.20
N LEU A 450 -30.26 -6.37 11.05
CA LEU A 450 -31.39 -7.10 10.48
C LEU A 450 -31.84 -8.22 11.43
N LEU A 451 -30.89 -9.00 11.95
CA LEU A 451 -31.14 -10.07 12.90
C LEU A 451 -31.73 -9.54 14.23
N ALA A 452 -31.21 -8.41 14.72
CA ALA A 452 -31.69 -7.74 15.94
C ALA A 452 -33.17 -7.33 15.91
N VAL A 453 -33.75 -7.14 14.72
CA VAL A 453 -35.16 -6.81 14.54
C VAL A 453 -36.06 -8.06 14.54
N GLN A 454 -35.49 -9.24 14.28
CA GLN A 454 -36.22 -10.51 14.23
C GLN A 454 -36.14 -11.32 15.54
N ILE A 455 -35.14 -11.06 16.38
CA ILE A 455 -34.93 -11.75 17.67
C ILE A 455 -35.63 -11.02 18.85
N PRO A 456 -35.81 -11.68 20.01
CA PRO A 456 -36.43 -11.07 21.18
C PRO A 456 -35.71 -9.78 21.61
N GLN A 457 -36.47 -8.76 21.99
CA GLN A 457 -35.93 -7.46 22.43
C GLN A 457 -35.38 -7.50 23.87
N SER A 458 -34.59 -8.52 24.21
CA SER A 458 -33.92 -8.64 25.50
C SER A 458 -32.53 -8.01 25.45
N ARG A 459 -32.06 -7.49 26.59
CA ARG A 459 -30.69 -6.98 26.72
C ARG A 459 -29.65 -8.07 26.41
N LEU A 460 -29.92 -9.30 26.84
CA LEU A 460 -29.04 -10.44 26.62
C LEU A 460 -28.86 -10.75 25.13
N ALA A 461 -29.94 -10.78 24.34
CA ALA A 461 -29.86 -11.04 22.90
C ALA A 461 -29.00 -9.98 22.17
N TYR A 462 -29.09 -8.73 22.62
CA TYR A 462 -28.27 -7.63 22.08
C TYR A 462 -26.79 -7.76 22.47
N LEU A 463 -26.51 -8.13 23.72
CA LEU A 463 -25.14 -8.40 24.17
C LEU A 463 -24.51 -9.57 23.42
N VAL A 464 -25.28 -10.62 23.12
CA VAL A 464 -24.81 -11.75 22.30
C VAL A 464 -24.50 -11.29 20.87
N LEU A 465 -25.36 -10.48 20.24
CA LEU A 465 -25.07 -9.94 18.90
C LEU A 465 -23.81 -9.08 18.86
N ILE A 466 -23.55 -8.27 19.89
CA ILE A 466 -22.33 -7.47 19.96
C ILE A 466 -21.12 -8.35 20.25
N GLY A 467 -21.18 -9.19 21.29
CA GLY A 467 -20.05 -10.01 21.71
C GLY A 467 -19.67 -11.09 20.69
N VAL A 468 -20.64 -11.91 20.29
CA VAL A 468 -20.42 -13.00 19.33
C VAL A 468 -20.41 -12.47 17.89
N GLY A 469 -21.37 -11.61 17.55
CA GLY A 469 -21.55 -11.14 16.18
C GLY A 469 -20.62 -10.00 15.75
N LEU A 470 -19.93 -9.31 16.65
CA LEU A 470 -18.97 -8.27 16.26
C LEU A 470 -17.62 -8.43 16.97
N GLY A 471 -17.65 -8.83 18.25
CA GLY A 471 -16.44 -9.05 19.06
C GLY A 471 -15.58 -10.20 18.55
N ILE A 472 -16.16 -11.37 18.28
CA ILE A 472 -15.38 -12.51 17.74
C ILE A 472 -14.75 -12.16 16.38
N PRO A 473 -15.49 -11.63 15.38
CA PRO A 473 -14.89 -11.15 14.14
C PRO A 473 -13.72 -10.16 14.35
N ALA A 474 -13.87 -9.20 15.26
CA ALA A 474 -12.83 -8.25 15.59
C ALA A 474 -11.59 -8.90 16.20
N LEU A 475 -11.76 -9.86 17.12
CA LEU A 475 -10.67 -10.60 17.73
C LEU A 475 -9.93 -11.49 16.71
N ILE A 476 -10.66 -12.16 15.81
CA ILE A 476 -10.06 -13.00 14.77
C ILE A 476 -9.22 -12.15 13.82
N LEU A 477 -9.75 -11.02 13.34
CA LEU A 477 -9.00 -10.13 12.45
C LEU A 477 -7.79 -9.51 13.16
N GLN A 478 -7.92 -9.15 14.44
CA GLN A 478 -6.79 -8.67 15.22
C GLN A 478 -5.66 -9.71 15.31
N TRP A 479 -6.02 -10.97 15.59
CA TRP A 479 -5.06 -12.07 15.66
C TRP A 479 -4.36 -12.31 14.32
N LEU A 480 -5.10 -12.16 13.19
CA LEU A 480 -4.56 -12.32 11.85
C LEU A 480 -3.58 -11.20 11.46
N PHE A 481 -3.76 -9.98 11.98
CA PHE A 481 -3.05 -8.78 11.51
C PHE A 481 -1.85 -8.37 12.37
N PHE A 482 -1.88 -8.65 13.67
CA PHE A 482 -0.96 -8.07 14.65
C PHE A 482 -0.46 -9.11 15.65
N TRP A 483 -0.06 -10.27 15.15
CA TRP A 483 0.46 -11.32 16.01
C TRP A 483 1.76 -10.85 16.69
N GLY A 484 1.69 -10.58 18.00
CA GLY A 484 2.83 -10.12 18.80
C GLY A 484 2.82 -8.63 19.18
N ASP A 485 1.90 -7.81 18.63
CA ASP A 485 1.77 -6.39 19.01
C ASP A 485 0.57 -6.19 19.97
N ALA A 486 0.80 -6.49 21.26
CA ALA A 486 -0.21 -6.36 22.29
C ALA A 486 -0.64 -4.90 22.58
N GLY A 487 0.20 -3.91 22.21
CA GLY A 487 0.00 -2.50 22.54
C GLY A 487 -1.16 -1.85 21.78
N THR A 488 -1.53 -2.38 20.62
CA THR A 488 -2.51 -1.79 19.70
C THR A 488 -3.87 -2.51 19.70
N VAL A 489 -3.95 -3.68 20.35
CA VAL A 489 -5.15 -4.54 20.44
C VAL A 489 -6.40 -3.77 20.89
N GLY A 490 -6.27 -2.98 21.97
CA GLY A 490 -7.39 -2.22 22.51
C GLY A 490 -7.96 -1.19 21.53
N GLN A 491 -7.09 -0.55 20.74
CA GLN A 491 -7.49 0.47 19.78
C GLN A 491 -8.27 -0.15 18.62
N HIS A 492 -7.75 -1.23 18.03
CA HIS A 492 -8.39 -1.92 16.91
C HIS A 492 -9.72 -2.56 17.29
N LEU A 493 -9.78 -3.18 18.48
CA LEU A 493 -11.01 -3.75 19.00
C LEU A 493 -12.07 -2.66 19.25
N SER A 494 -11.68 -1.52 19.82
CA SER A 494 -12.62 -0.42 20.06
C SER A 494 -13.16 0.19 18.77
N LEU A 495 -12.32 0.35 17.74
CA LEU A 495 -12.70 0.92 16.45
C LEU A 495 -13.65 0.01 15.68
N SER A 496 -13.32 -1.28 15.57
CA SER A 496 -14.18 -2.29 14.93
C SER A 496 -15.55 -2.44 15.61
N LEU A 497 -15.57 -2.55 16.95
CA LEU A 497 -16.80 -2.58 17.72
C LEU A 497 -17.60 -1.28 17.56
N GLY A 498 -16.94 -0.12 17.57
CA GLY A 498 -17.57 1.17 17.36
C GLY A 498 -18.30 1.27 16.02
N ILE A 499 -17.63 0.89 14.92
CA ILE A 499 -18.20 0.88 13.57
C ILE A 499 -19.37 -0.11 13.49
N GLY A 500 -19.16 -1.35 13.94
CA GLY A 500 -20.16 -2.42 13.85
C GLY A 500 -21.41 -2.13 14.68
N THR A 501 -21.25 -1.66 15.92
CA THR A 501 -22.38 -1.34 16.80
C THR A 501 -23.18 -0.15 16.32
N LEU A 502 -22.51 0.86 15.73
CA LEU A 502 -23.19 1.99 15.09
C LEU A 502 -24.03 1.54 13.90
N ALA A 503 -23.47 0.73 13.00
CA ALA A 503 -24.18 0.18 11.84
C ALA A 503 -25.39 -0.70 12.26
N LEU A 504 -25.21 -1.52 13.30
CA LEU A 504 -26.27 -2.32 13.91
C LEU A 504 -27.40 -1.43 14.45
N GLY A 505 -27.07 -0.45 15.29
CA GLY A 505 -28.04 0.46 15.90
C GLY A 505 -28.85 1.24 14.87
N LEU A 506 -28.18 1.80 13.85
CA LEU A 506 -28.82 2.55 12.77
C LEU A 506 -29.78 1.68 11.95
N THR A 507 -29.38 0.45 11.63
CA THR A 507 -30.19 -0.51 10.88
C THR A 507 -31.45 -0.89 11.66
N ARG A 508 -31.27 -1.23 12.95
CA ARG A 508 -32.38 -1.59 13.85
C ARG A 508 -33.38 -0.44 14.00
N LEU A 509 -32.91 0.77 14.31
CA LEU A 509 -33.77 1.95 14.50
C LEU A 509 -34.62 2.25 13.26
N ARG A 510 -34.01 2.16 12.07
CA ARG A 510 -34.69 2.43 10.80
C ARG A 510 -35.79 1.41 10.50
N LEU A 511 -35.48 0.12 10.63
CA LEU A 511 -36.44 -0.95 10.37
C LEU A 511 -37.55 -1.02 11.43
N ALA A 512 -37.25 -0.68 12.69
CA ALA A 512 -38.23 -0.56 13.75
C ALA A 512 -39.17 0.63 13.54
N SER A 513 -38.66 1.77 13.05
CA SER A 513 -39.48 2.96 12.78
C SER A 513 -40.40 2.82 11.56
N GLY A 514 -40.01 2.02 10.55
CA GLY A 514 -40.86 1.71 9.40
C GLY A 514 -42.13 0.93 9.76
N LEU A 515 -42.14 0.19 10.87
CA LEU A 515 -43.31 -0.54 11.39
C LEU A 515 -44.42 0.38 11.94
N LYS A 516 -44.08 1.60 12.38
CA LYS A 516 -45.08 2.56 12.89
C LYS A 516 -45.82 3.33 11.79
N LEU A 517 -45.30 3.34 10.57
CA LEU A 517 -45.87 4.07 9.42
C LEU A 517 -46.72 3.18 8.49
N GLY A 518 -46.74 1.86 8.69
CA GLY A 518 -47.59 0.92 7.95
C GLY A 518 -48.88 0.53 8.68
N ARG A 519 -49.14 1.14 9.85
CA ARG A 519 -50.42 1.09 10.59
C ARG A 519 -50.97 2.51 10.66
N THR A 520 -51.47 3.00 9.54
CA THR A 520 -52.52 4.01 9.53
C THR A 520 -53.60 3.41 8.67
N ASP A 521 -54.71 3.10 9.32
CA ASP A 521 -55.94 2.56 8.73
C ASP A 521 -56.44 3.38 7.53
#